data_AF-A0A519QHL9-F1
#
_entry.id   AF-A0A519QHL9-F1
#
_cell.length_a   1.000
_cell.length_b   1.000
_cell.length_c   1.000
_cell.angle_alpha   90.00
_cell.angle_beta   90.00
_cell.angle_gamma   90.00
#
_symmetry.space_group_name_H-M   'P 1'
#
loop_
_entity.id
_entity.type
_entity.pdbx_description
1 polymer ?
#
loop_
_entity_poly.entity_id
_entity_poly.type
_entity_poly.pdbx_seq_one_letter_code
_entity_poly.pdbx_strand_id
1 'polypeptide(L)'
;IGCSAGFVNVPRIKGSHNAMKTGMLAADAAYDAVMAGRSGDELVEYQAAYENSWVYKELRLVRNAKPLLSKVGTSLGGALGLFDMWFQTLFGGFSLFGTMKHTKTDAASTEPASKHKPIKYPKPDGKLSFDKLSSVFISNTNHAEDQPAHLKLLDPSIPIRVNLPKYGEPARLYCPAGVYEVLYDEDGKSNPRFQINAQNCVHCKTCDIKDPSQNIVWTTPEGGGGPNYPNM
;
A
#
# COMPACT_ATOMS: atom_id res chain seq x y z
N ILE A 1 9.23 13.25 0.38
CA ILE A 1 9.44 13.09 -1.08
C ILE A 1 8.93 11.73 -1.57
N GLY A 2 8.88 11.51 -2.89
CA GLY A 2 8.63 10.18 -3.46
C GLY A 2 7.22 9.61 -3.22
N CYS A 3 7.07 8.30 -3.41
CA CYS A 3 5.82 7.59 -3.15
C CYS A 3 5.40 7.62 -1.67
N SER A 4 6.35 7.79 -0.75
CA SER A 4 6.04 7.99 0.68
C SER A 4 5.18 9.24 0.92
N ALA A 5 5.39 10.29 0.13
CA ALA A 5 4.56 11.50 0.13
C ALA A 5 3.37 11.42 -0.85
N GLY A 6 3.15 10.28 -1.51
CA GLY A 6 1.97 10.05 -2.35
C GLY A 6 2.04 10.60 -3.78
N PHE A 7 3.22 10.85 -4.35
CA PHE A 7 3.35 11.46 -5.69
C PHE A 7 3.11 10.48 -6.88
N VAL A 8 2.16 9.56 -6.77
CA VAL A 8 1.86 8.57 -7.82
C VAL A 8 0.73 9.03 -8.73
N ASN A 9 0.95 9.01 -10.04
CA ASN A 9 -0.12 9.15 -11.04
C ASN A 9 -0.81 7.80 -11.24
N VAL A 10 -1.93 7.59 -10.55
CA VAL A 10 -2.67 6.31 -10.55
C VAL A 10 -3.18 5.92 -11.95
N PRO A 11 -3.84 6.79 -12.74
CA PRO A 11 -4.30 6.42 -14.08
C PRO A 11 -3.19 5.98 -15.03
N ARG A 12 -1.98 6.54 -14.89
CA ARG A 12 -0.83 6.16 -15.72
C ARG A 12 -0.04 4.98 -15.17
N ILE A 13 -0.27 4.59 -13.91
CA ILE A 13 0.54 3.62 -13.16
C ILE A 13 2.01 4.05 -13.15
N LYS A 14 2.26 5.34 -12.92
CA LYS A 14 3.61 5.93 -12.94
C LYS A 14 3.84 6.83 -11.74
N GLY A 15 4.90 6.56 -10.99
CA GLY A 15 5.34 7.36 -9.84
C GLY A 15 6.84 7.66 -9.84
N SER A 16 7.67 6.89 -10.54
CA SER A 16 9.13 7.02 -10.48
C SER A 16 9.63 8.38 -10.96
N HIS A 17 9.07 8.91 -12.05
CA HIS A 17 9.45 10.24 -12.58
C HIS A 17 9.09 11.37 -11.61
N ASN A 18 7.92 11.29 -10.98
CA ASN A 18 7.50 12.21 -9.93
C ASN A 18 8.37 12.08 -8.68
N ALA A 19 8.73 10.86 -8.29
CA ALA A 19 9.57 10.60 -7.14
C ALA A 19 10.97 11.19 -7.34
N MET A 20 11.57 10.99 -8.52
CA MET A 20 12.85 11.61 -8.88
C MET A 20 12.76 13.12 -8.83
N LYS A 21 11.76 13.74 -9.48
CA LYS A 21 11.64 15.20 -9.49
C LYS A 21 11.40 15.79 -8.11
N THR A 22 10.52 15.19 -7.31
CA THR A 22 10.28 15.66 -5.94
C THR A 22 11.49 15.48 -5.03
N GLY A 23 12.35 14.49 -5.29
CA GLY A 23 13.66 14.37 -4.65
C GLY A 23 14.61 15.50 -5.04
N MET A 24 14.72 15.82 -6.33
CA MET A 24 15.54 16.94 -6.82
C MET A 24 15.11 18.27 -6.19
N LEU A 25 13.80 18.57 -6.18
CA LEU A 25 13.28 19.81 -5.58
C LEU A 25 13.59 19.92 -4.08
N ALA A 26 13.53 18.81 -3.35
CA ALA A 26 13.88 18.80 -1.93
C ALA A 26 15.38 18.98 -1.72
N ALA A 27 16.22 18.40 -2.59
CA ALA A 27 17.67 18.57 -2.54
C ALA A 27 18.08 20.03 -2.80
N ASP A 28 17.50 20.68 -3.81
CA ASP A 28 17.75 22.09 -4.11
C ASP A 28 17.39 22.98 -2.90
N ALA A 29 16.18 22.81 -2.34
CA ALA A 29 15.74 23.58 -1.17
C ALA A 29 16.59 23.32 0.08
N ALA A 30 16.99 22.07 0.32
CA ALA A 30 17.86 21.72 1.45
C ALA A 30 19.26 22.31 1.30
N TYR A 31 19.83 22.27 0.09
CA TYR A 31 21.14 22.84 -0.21
C TYR A 31 21.14 24.35 0.05
N ASP A 32 20.16 25.08 -0.49
CA ASP A 32 20.05 26.53 -0.29
C ASP A 32 19.90 26.90 1.19
N ALA A 33 19.12 26.12 1.95
CA ALA A 33 18.96 26.34 3.38
C ALA A 33 20.27 26.13 4.17
N VAL A 34 21.02 25.07 3.86
CA VAL A 34 22.34 24.81 4.47
C VAL A 34 23.32 25.92 4.13
N MET A 35 23.36 26.37 2.87
CA MET A 35 24.25 27.47 2.44
C MET A 35 23.89 28.82 3.09
N ALA A 36 22.61 29.00 3.44
CA ALA A 36 22.14 30.16 4.21
C ALA A 36 22.38 30.02 5.73
N GLY A 37 22.99 28.92 6.19
CA GLY A 37 23.25 28.67 7.61
C GLY A 37 21.99 28.33 8.43
N ARG A 38 20.90 27.94 7.78
CA ARG A 38 19.67 27.49 8.45
C ARG A 38 19.86 26.11 9.07
N SER A 39 19.15 25.84 10.17
CA SER A 39 19.18 24.54 10.83
C SER A 39 17.93 24.31 11.68
N GLY A 40 17.47 23.05 11.73
CA GLY A 40 16.37 22.64 12.61
C GLY A 40 14.99 23.21 12.25
N ASP A 41 14.82 23.74 11.04
CA ASP A 41 13.62 24.43 10.58
C ASP A 41 12.96 23.75 9.36
N GLU A 42 11.78 24.24 8.98
CA GLU A 42 11.01 23.72 7.85
C GLU A 42 11.49 24.31 6.51
N LEU A 43 11.69 23.44 5.51
CA LEU A 43 12.03 23.84 4.14
C LEU A 43 10.77 24.30 3.37
N VAL A 44 10.22 25.45 3.73
CA VAL A 44 9.03 26.02 3.08
C VAL A 44 9.20 26.22 1.56
N GLU A 45 10.43 26.47 1.12
CA GLU A 45 10.80 26.63 -0.29
C GLU A 45 10.56 25.35 -1.09
N TYR A 46 10.68 24.17 -0.47
CA TYR A 46 10.37 22.89 -1.12
C TYR A 46 8.89 22.81 -1.53
N GLN A 47 7.99 23.24 -0.65
CA GLN A 47 6.55 23.23 -0.93
C GLN A 47 6.21 24.18 -2.09
N ALA A 48 6.74 25.41 -2.05
CA ALA A 48 6.55 26.37 -3.14
C ALA A 48 7.13 25.86 -4.46
N ALA A 49 8.30 25.23 -4.44
CA ALA A 49 8.91 24.65 -5.62
C ALA A 49 8.08 23.47 -6.18
N TYR A 50 7.51 22.64 -5.31
CA TYR A 50 6.59 21.57 -5.70
C TYR A 50 5.33 22.11 -6.37
N GLU A 51 4.65 23.09 -5.77
CA GLU A 51 3.42 23.69 -6.31
C GLU A 51 3.62 24.35 -7.68
N ASN A 52 4.81 24.90 -7.92
CA ASN A 52 5.19 25.47 -9.21
C ASN A 52 5.69 24.41 -10.23
N SER A 53 5.93 23.17 -9.79
CA SER A 53 6.47 22.12 -10.64
C SER A 53 5.43 21.51 -11.59
N TRP A 54 5.93 20.81 -12.61
CA TRP A 54 5.09 19.98 -13.48
C TRP A 54 4.47 18.79 -12.74
N VAL A 55 5.05 18.32 -11.63
CA VAL A 55 4.51 17.22 -10.82
C VAL A 55 3.18 17.63 -10.19
N TYR A 56 3.11 18.85 -9.63
CA TYR A 56 1.87 19.38 -9.08
C TYR A 56 0.78 19.49 -10.16
N LYS A 57 1.11 20.06 -11.32
CA LYS A 57 0.18 20.17 -12.46
C LYS A 57 -0.32 18.81 -12.93
N GLU A 58 0.57 17.83 -13.07
CA GLU A 58 0.23 16.46 -13.47
C GLU A 58 -0.74 15.80 -12.49
N LEU A 59 -0.41 15.81 -11.19
CA LEU A 59 -1.22 15.16 -10.16
C LEU A 59 -2.55 15.87 -9.95
N ARG A 60 -2.56 17.20 -10.07
CA ARG A 60 -3.77 18.01 -10.02
C ARG A 60 -4.77 17.59 -11.10
N LEU A 61 -4.32 17.33 -12.32
CA LEU A 61 -5.18 16.94 -13.45
C LEU A 61 -5.87 15.59 -13.23
N VAL A 62 -5.20 14.64 -12.56
CA VAL A 62 -5.71 13.28 -12.36
C VAL A 62 -6.36 13.02 -10.99
N ARG A 63 -6.44 14.05 -10.15
CA ARG A 63 -6.83 13.95 -8.72
C ARG A 63 -8.16 13.26 -8.45
N ASN A 64 -9.13 13.35 -9.38
CA ASN A 64 -10.48 12.81 -9.18
C ASN A 64 -10.62 11.36 -9.68
N ALA A 65 -9.63 10.83 -10.41
CA ALA A 65 -9.74 9.51 -11.05
C ALA A 65 -10.03 8.40 -10.03
N LYS A 66 -9.23 8.28 -8.97
CA LYS A 66 -9.45 7.25 -7.94
C LYS A 66 -10.70 7.49 -7.09
N PRO A 67 -11.00 8.73 -6.61
CA PRO A 67 -12.26 9.00 -5.92
C PRO A 67 -13.52 8.64 -6.73
N LEU A 68 -13.53 8.90 -8.04
CA LEU A 68 -14.64 8.53 -8.92
C LEU A 68 -14.83 7.01 -8.98
N LEU A 69 -13.75 6.25 -9.21
CA LEU A 69 -13.79 4.79 -9.20
C LEU A 69 -14.34 4.23 -7.88
N SER A 70 -13.91 4.80 -6.75
CA SER A 70 -14.33 4.34 -5.42
C SER A 70 -15.79 4.69 -5.09
N LYS A 71 -16.34 5.78 -5.62
CA LYS A 71 -17.70 6.25 -5.28
C LYS A 71 -18.79 5.69 -6.19
N VAL A 72 -18.52 5.56 -7.48
CA VAL A 72 -19.53 5.16 -8.48
C VAL A 72 -19.18 3.87 -9.22
N GLY A 73 -18.15 3.15 -8.75
CA GLY A 73 -17.72 1.86 -9.30
C GLY A 73 -16.78 1.98 -10.50
N THR A 74 -16.19 0.86 -10.89
CA THR A 74 -15.11 0.82 -11.89
C THR A 74 -15.54 1.34 -13.27
N SER A 75 -16.71 0.91 -13.78
CA SER A 75 -17.13 1.25 -15.14
C SER A 75 -17.52 2.72 -15.27
N LEU A 76 -18.52 3.16 -14.49
CA LEU A 76 -18.99 4.55 -14.53
C LEU A 76 -17.94 5.52 -14.00
N GLY A 77 -17.23 5.16 -12.92
CA GLY A 77 -16.14 5.97 -12.38
C GLY A 77 -14.96 6.09 -13.34
N GLY A 78 -14.69 5.05 -14.14
CA GLY A 78 -13.69 5.10 -15.21
C GLY A 78 -14.09 6.08 -16.31
N ALA A 79 -15.34 6.00 -16.79
CA ALA A 79 -15.85 6.93 -17.80
C ALA A 79 -15.85 8.38 -17.32
N LEU A 80 -16.34 8.65 -16.10
CA LEU A 80 -16.32 9.98 -15.51
C LEU A 80 -14.90 10.50 -15.25
N GLY A 81 -13.98 9.60 -14.85
CA GLY A 81 -12.58 9.96 -14.64
C GLY A 81 -11.91 10.38 -15.95
N LEU A 82 -12.12 9.63 -17.03
CA LEU A 82 -11.65 10.00 -18.36
C LEU A 82 -12.23 11.34 -18.82
N PHE A 83 -13.54 11.53 -18.64
CA PHE A 83 -14.20 12.79 -18.98
C PHE A 83 -13.63 13.97 -18.18
N ASP A 84 -13.46 13.84 -16.86
CA ASP A 84 -12.91 14.90 -16.01
C ASP A 84 -11.46 15.27 -16.39
N MET A 85 -10.63 14.28 -16.70
CA MET A 85 -9.24 14.51 -17.15
C MET A 85 -9.20 15.18 -18.53
N TRP A 86 -10.03 14.71 -19.47
CA TRP A 86 -10.16 15.32 -20.81
C TRP A 86 -10.62 16.78 -20.71
N PHE A 87 -11.67 17.04 -19.93
CA PHE A 87 -12.20 18.38 -19.71
C PHE A 87 -11.15 19.30 -19.06
N GLN A 88 -10.49 18.86 -17.99
CA GLN A 88 -9.42 19.63 -17.35
C GLN A 88 -8.28 19.95 -18.32
N THR A 89 -7.93 19.04 -19.22
CA THR A 89 -6.90 19.28 -20.23
C THR A 89 -7.28 20.42 -21.17
N LEU A 90 -8.55 20.48 -21.59
CA LEU A 90 -9.05 21.53 -22.49
C LEU A 90 -9.24 22.89 -21.79
N PHE A 91 -9.63 22.87 -20.51
CA PHE A 91 -9.98 24.08 -19.74
C PHE A 91 -8.91 24.46 -18.70
N GLY A 92 -7.63 24.21 -18.99
CA GLY A 92 -6.50 24.72 -18.20
C GLY A 92 -6.45 24.22 -16.74
N GLY A 93 -6.96 23.02 -16.47
CA GLY A 93 -6.99 22.40 -15.14
C GLY A 93 -8.28 22.62 -14.34
N PHE A 94 -9.26 23.34 -14.90
CA PHE A 94 -10.58 23.50 -14.28
C PHE A 94 -11.36 22.18 -14.31
N SER A 95 -11.88 21.73 -13.15
CA SER A 95 -12.67 20.49 -13.03
C SER A 95 -14.09 20.82 -12.62
N LEU A 96 -15.06 20.25 -13.34
CA LEU A 96 -16.49 20.33 -13.03
C LEU A 96 -16.84 19.66 -11.70
N PHE A 97 -16.05 18.67 -11.27
CA PHE A 97 -16.25 17.94 -10.02
C PHE A 97 -15.46 18.55 -8.84
N GLY A 98 -14.73 19.64 -9.08
CA GLY A 98 -13.87 20.26 -8.08
C GLY A 98 -12.72 19.33 -7.66
N THR A 99 -12.55 19.12 -6.36
CA THR A 99 -11.57 18.16 -5.80
C THR A 99 -12.31 17.15 -4.93
N MET A 100 -12.47 15.94 -5.45
CA MET A 100 -13.19 14.88 -4.77
C MET A 100 -12.33 14.26 -3.67
N LYS A 101 -12.95 14.02 -2.51
CA LYS A 101 -12.32 13.33 -1.38
C LYS A 101 -12.60 11.82 -1.40
N HIS A 102 -11.64 11.04 -0.92
CA HIS A 102 -11.86 9.66 -0.49
C HIS A 102 -12.78 9.62 0.75
N THR A 103 -13.52 8.54 0.93
CA THR A 103 -14.55 8.42 1.98
C THR A 103 -14.18 7.47 3.11
N LYS A 104 -13.37 6.44 2.83
CA LYS A 104 -12.93 5.42 3.78
C LYS A 104 -11.44 5.14 3.56
N THR A 105 -10.78 4.67 4.61
CA THR A 105 -9.47 4.02 4.49
C THR A 105 -9.61 2.65 3.82
N ASP A 106 -8.51 2.10 3.33
CA ASP A 106 -8.52 0.75 2.76
C ASP A 106 -8.88 -0.30 3.83
N ALA A 107 -8.39 -0.17 5.06
CA ALA A 107 -8.77 -1.00 6.20
C ALA A 107 -10.29 -0.96 6.47
N ALA A 108 -10.87 0.25 6.58
CA ALA A 108 -12.30 0.44 6.84
C ALA A 108 -13.21 0.03 5.67
N SER A 109 -12.62 -0.24 4.50
CA SER A 109 -13.34 -0.74 3.32
C SER A 109 -13.53 -2.27 3.33
N THR A 110 -13.01 -2.98 4.35
CA THR A 110 -13.23 -4.41 4.54
C THR A 110 -14.54 -4.66 5.29
N GLU A 111 -15.48 -5.36 4.66
CA GLU A 111 -16.76 -5.72 5.25
C GLU A 111 -16.72 -7.05 6.02
N PRO A 112 -17.64 -7.29 6.98
CA PRO A 112 -17.74 -8.57 7.67
C PRO A 112 -17.92 -9.75 6.71
N ALA A 113 -17.28 -10.88 7.01
CA ALA A 113 -17.33 -12.08 6.17
C ALA A 113 -18.77 -12.59 5.95
N SER A 114 -19.66 -12.37 6.92
CA SER A 114 -21.09 -12.77 6.83
C SER A 114 -21.86 -12.09 5.69
N LYS A 115 -21.35 -10.97 5.13
CA LYS A 115 -21.96 -10.27 4.00
C LYS A 115 -21.52 -10.81 2.64
N HIS A 116 -20.59 -11.75 2.59
CA HIS A 116 -19.98 -12.23 1.36
C HIS A 116 -19.99 -13.75 1.26
N LYS A 117 -19.89 -14.24 0.03
CA LYS A 117 -19.70 -15.67 -0.24
C LYS A 117 -18.20 -15.93 -0.42
N PRO A 118 -17.65 -17.01 0.18
CA PRO A 118 -16.27 -17.40 -0.07
C PRO A 118 -16.00 -17.63 -1.56
N ILE A 119 -14.88 -17.11 -2.05
CA ILE A 119 -14.43 -17.32 -3.43
C ILE A 119 -13.61 -18.62 -3.48
N LYS A 120 -14.01 -19.56 -4.34
CA LYS A 120 -13.25 -20.79 -4.58
C LYS A 120 -12.28 -20.57 -5.73
N TYR A 121 -11.02 -20.29 -5.39
CA TYR A 121 -9.95 -20.19 -6.39
C TYR A 121 -9.55 -21.56 -6.94
N PRO A 122 -9.23 -21.69 -8.23
CA PRO A 122 -8.63 -22.90 -8.79
C PRO A 122 -7.31 -23.24 -8.09
N LYS A 123 -6.98 -24.53 -8.01
CA LYS A 123 -5.64 -24.96 -7.57
C LYS A 123 -4.60 -24.53 -8.61
N PRO A 124 -3.37 -24.15 -8.19
CA PRO A 124 -2.30 -23.86 -9.12
C PRO A 124 -1.95 -25.07 -9.98
N ASP A 125 -1.64 -24.83 -11.25
CA ASP A 125 -1.31 -25.85 -12.26
C ASP A 125 0.19 -26.09 -12.42
N GLY A 126 1.04 -25.29 -11.76
CA GLY A 126 2.50 -25.36 -11.83
C GLY A 126 3.08 -24.91 -13.17
N LYS A 127 2.28 -24.30 -14.05
CA LYS A 127 2.70 -23.83 -15.39
C LYS A 127 2.38 -22.35 -15.60
N LEU A 128 1.11 -21.99 -15.44
CA LEU A 128 0.63 -20.61 -15.54
C LEU A 128 0.31 -20.01 -14.16
N SER A 129 0.06 -20.88 -13.19
CA SER A 129 -0.34 -20.53 -11.84
C SER A 129 0.45 -21.38 -10.84
N PHE A 130 0.95 -20.72 -9.81
CA PHE A 130 1.86 -21.32 -8.82
C PHE A 130 1.31 -21.09 -7.43
N ASP A 131 1.72 -21.93 -6.49
CA ASP A 131 1.44 -21.69 -5.08
C ASP A 131 2.25 -20.49 -4.55
N LYS A 132 1.83 -20.00 -3.38
CA LYS A 132 2.42 -18.82 -2.76
C LYS A 132 3.87 -19.05 -2.34
N LEU A 133 4.22 -20.24 -1.84
CA LEU A 133 5.57 -20.54 -1.33
C LEU A 133 6.58 -20.60 -2.48
N SER A 134 6.23 -21.23 -3.60
CA SER A 134 7.06 -21.21 -4.82
C SER A 134 7.32 -19.78 -5.31
N SER A 135 6.32 -18.89 -5.18
CA SER A 135 6.46 -17.46 -5.55
C SER A 135 7.32 -16.67 -4.57
N VAL A 136 7.27 -17.00 -3.27
CA VAL A 136 8.15 -16.42 -2.25
C VAL A 136 9.60 -16.87 -2.46
N PHE A 137 9.81 -18.13 -2.81
CA PHE A 137 11.15 -18.67 -3.08
C PHE A 137 11.87 -17.89 -4.18
N ILE A 138 11.21 -17.62 -5.32
CA ILE A 138 11.81 -16.85 -6.43
C ILE A 138 12.00 -15.35 -6.11
N SER A 139 11.31 -14.84 -5.08
CA SER A 139 11.54 -13.47 -4.59
C SER A 139 12.90 -13.35 -3.89
N ASN A 140 13.52 -14.49 -3.58
CA ASN A 140 14.78 -14.62 -2.85
C ASN A 140 14.78 -13.78 -1.55
N THR A 141 13.61 -13.68 -0.91
CA THR A 141 13.44 -12.99 0.36
C THR A 141 13.94 -13.86 1.50
N ASN A 142 14.71 -13.26 2.40
CA ASN A 142 15.19 -13.96 3.58
C ASN A 142 15.45 -12.99 4.73
N HIS A 143 15.40 -13.50 5.97
CA HIS A 143 15.73 -12.77 7.19
C HIS A 143 16.50 -13.71 8.12
N ALA A 144 17.35 -13.18 9.01
CA ALA A 144 17.92 -13.97 10.09
C ALA A 144 16.80 -14.56 10.96
N GLU A 145 16.87 -15.85 11.28
CA GLU A 145 15.81 -16.55 12.02
C GLU A 145 15.75 -16.15 13.50
N ASP A 146 16.86 -15.70 14.06
CA ASP A 146 17.05 -15.33 15.47
C ASP A 146 16.78 -13.84 15.75
N GLN A 147 16.01 -13.17 14.89
CA GLN A 147 15.57 -11.79 15.10
C GLN A 147 14.09 -11.72 15.50
N PRO A 148 13.67 -10.71 16.30
CA PRO A 148 12.26 -10.51 16.61
C PRO A 148 11.44 -10.22 15.35
N ALA A 149 10.20 -10.71 15.32
CA ALA A 149 9.30 -10.42 14.21
C ALA A 149 9.10 -8.90 14.04
N HIS A 150 9.46 -8.38 12.87
CA HIS A 150 9.32 -6.96 12.53
C HIS A 150 7.86 -6.54 12.22
N LEU A 151 6.95 -7.52 12.23
CA LEU A 151 5.50 -7.35 12.09
C LEU A 151 4.88 -7.44 13.49
N LYS A 152 4.73 -6.28 14.12
CA LYS A 152 4.29 -6.20 15.52
C LYS A 152 2.77 -6.14 15.58
N LEU A 153 2.20 -6.73 16.63
CA LEU A 153 0.78 -6.60 16.95
C LEU A 153 0.64 -5.62 18.12
N LEU A 154 -0.25 -4.63 18.01
CA LEU A 154 -0.59 -3.76 19.14
C LEU A 154 -1.28 -4.55 20.26
N ASP A 155 -2.18 -5.47 19.89
CA ASP A 155 -2.81 -6.45 20.76
C ASP A 155 -2.73 -7.85 20.09
N PRO A 156 -1.93 -8.79 20.64
CA PRO A 156 -1.80 -10.15 20.11
C PRO A 156 -3.10 -10.97 20.10
N SER A 157 -4.12 -10.57 20.85
CA SER A 157 -5.41 -11.27 20.90
C SER A 157 -6.34 -10.93 19.74
N ILE A 158 -6.19 -9.75 19.10
CA ILE A 158 -7.11 -9.25 18.07
C ILE A 158 -7.25 -10.18 16.86
N PRO A 159 -6.18 -10.78 16.29
CA PRO A 159 -6.30 -11.65 15.14
C PRO A 159 -7.31 -12.79 15.37
N ILE A 160 -7.26 -13.41 16.54
CA ILE A 160 -8.15 -14.53 16.90
C ILE A 160 -9.48 -14.05 17.46
N ARG A 161 -9.47 -13.08 18.37
CA ARG A 161 -10.67 -12.63 19.09
C ARG A 161 -11.61 -11.80 18.22
N VAL A 162 -11.08 -11.07 17.24
CA VAL A 162 -11.84 -10.11 16.43
C VAL A 162 -11.77 -10.45 14.95
N ASN A 163 -10.57 -10.52 14.37
CA ASN A 163 -10.42 -10.60 12.92
C ASN A 163 -10.90 -11.94 12.36
N LEU A 164 -10.55 -13.05 13.01
CA LEU A 164 -10.98 -14.39 12.62
C LEU A 164 -12.52 -14.54 12.59
N PRO A 165 -13.27 -14.28 13.68
CA PRO A 165 -14.73 -14.44 13.66
C PRO A 165 -15.46 -13.41 12.79
N LYS A 166 -14.99 -12.16 12.72
CA LYS A 166 -15.70 -11.08 12.02
C LYS A 166 -15.37 -11.00 10.53
N TYR A 167 -14.11 -11.22 10.17
CA TYR A 167 -13.57 -10.99 8.83
C TYR A 167 -12.93 -12.25 8.21
N GLY A 168 -12.88 -13.37 8.94
CA GLY A 168 -12.23 -14.59 8.46
C GLY A 168 -10.70 -14.53 8.50
N GLU A 169 -10.11 -13.66 9.32
CA GLU A 169 -8.66 -13.38 9.40
C GLU A 169 -8.03 -13.15 8.01
N PRO A 170 -8.29 -11.97 7.41
CA PRO A 170 -7.94 -11.68 6.02
C PRO A 170 -6.43 -11.55 5.79
N ALA A 171 -5.59 -11.46 6.83
CA ALA A 171 -4.14 -11.37 6.67
C ALA A 171 -3.55 -12.56 5.92
N ARG A 172 -4.16 -13.74 6.07
CA ARG A 172 -3.79 -14.96 5.33
C ARG A 172 -4.03 -14.84 3.82
N LEU A 173 -4.94 -13.97 3.41
CA LEU A 173 -5.39 -13.80 2.03
C LEU A 173 -4.69 -12.63 1.34
N TYR A 174 -4.70 -11.43 1.94
CA TYR A 174 -4.08 -10.25 1.33
C TYR A 174 -2.56 -10.26 1.40
N CYS A 175 -1.96 -11.04 2.32
CA CYS A 175 -0.50 -11.14 2.39
C CYS A 175 0.01 -11.89 1.16
N PRO A 176 0.88 -11.26 0.35
CA PRO A 176 1.39 -11.89 -0.87
C PRO A 176 2.40 -13.00 -0.59
N ALA A 177 2.89 -13.12 0.65
CA ALA A 177 4.02 -13.97 0.98
C ALA A 177 3.76 -15.03 2.07
N GLY A 178 2.50 -15.22 2.48
CA GLY A 178 2.15 -16.31 3.41
C GLY A 178 2.77 -16.13 4.80
N VAL A 179 2.95 -14.87 5.20
CA VAL A 179 3.53 -14.53 6.50
C VAL A 179 2.56 -14.86 7.63
N TYR A 180 1.26 -14.73 7.42
CA TYR A 180 0.26 -14.92 8.46
C TYR A 180 -0.49 -16.23 8.25
N GLU A 181 -0.61 -17.00 9.33
CA GLU A 181 -1.36 -18.24 9.37
C GLU A 181 -2.21 -18.31 10.65
N VAL A 182 -3.28 -19.10 10.59
CA VAL A 182 -4.04 -19.50 11.78
C VAL A 182 -3.89 -21.00 11.88
N LEU A 183 -3.15 -21.42 12.90
CA LEU A 183 -2.93 -22.81 13.25
C LEU A 183 -4.05 -23.28 14.19
N TYR A 184 -4.35 -24.57 14.15
CA TYR A 184 -5.34 -25.21 15.02
C TYR A 184 -4.68 -26.46 15.62
N ASP A 185 -5.29 -27.01 16.68
CA ASP A 185 -4.90 -28.32 17.20
C ASP A 185 -5.25 -29.44 16.19
N GLU A 186 -4.96 -30.70 16.52
CA GLU A 186 -5.08 -31.84 15.60
C GLU A 186 -6.49 -32.04 14.99
N ASP A 187 -7.53 -31.55 15.66
CA ASP A 187 -8.91 -31.59 15.17
C ASP A 187 -9.20 -30.58 14.04
N GLY A 188 -8.23 -29.70 13.76
CA GLY A 188 -8.26 -28.69 12.70
C GLY A 188 -9.25 -27.55 12.98
N LYS A 189 -9.80 -27.44 14.19
CA LYS A 189 -10.89 -26.49 14.51
C LYS A 189 -10.78 -25.86 15.90
N SER A 190 -10.15 -26.53 16.86
CA SER A 190 -10.00 -26.02 18.22
C SER A 190 -8.71 -25.20 18.38
N ASN A 191 -8.71 -24.34 19.41
CA ASN A 191 -7.58 -23.51 19.84
C ASN A 191 -6.83 -22.76 18.71
N PRO A 192 -7.52 -21.89 17.96
CA PRO A 192 -6.89 -21.13 16.89
C PRO A 192 -5.75 -20.24 17.42
N ARG A 193 -4.55 -20.39 16.84
CA ARG A 193 -3.35 -19.61 17.16
C ARG A 193 -2.88 -18.84 15.94
N PHE A 194 -2.69 -17.53 16.10
CA PHE A 194 -2.14 -16.68 15.04
C PHE A 194 -0.62 -16.82 14.99
N GLN A 195 -0.08 -17.23 13.83
CA GLN A 195 1.34 -17.46 13.60
C GLN A 195 1.86 -16.41 12.61
N ILE A 196 3.02 -15.82 12.92
CA ILE A 196 3.72 -14.86 12.05
C ILE A 196 5.05 -15.46 11.60
N ASN A 197 5.12 -15.85 10.33
CA ASN A 197 6.31 -16.32 9.63
C ASN A 197 7.06 -15.13 9.02
N ALA A 198 7.63 -14.29 9.87
CA ALA A 198 8.22 -13.00 9.47
C ALA A 198 9.35 -13.13 8.44
N GLN A 199 10.05 -14.27 8.39
CA GLN A 199 11.12 -14.57 7.44
C GLN A 199 10.66 -14.51 5.97
N ASN A 200 9.38 -14.79 5.71
CA ASN A 200 8.81 -14.75 4.36
C ASN A 200 8.46 -13.32 3.90
N CYS A 201 8.55 -12.31 4.77
CA CYS A 201 8.04 -10.98 4.45
C CYS A 201 8.76 -10.37 3.23
N VAL A 202 7.99 -9.80 2.30
CA VAL A 202 8.53 -9.10 1.10
C VAL A 202 8.41 -7.58 1.20
N HIS A 203 8.15 -7.07 2.41
CA HIS A 203 8.14 -5.63 2.74
C HIS A 203 7.11 -4.78 1.96
N CYS A 204 6.09 -5.40 1.38
CA CYS A 204 5.04 -4.73 0.59
C CYS A 204 4.16 -3.73 1.36
N LYS A 205 4.18 -3.78 2.70
CA LYS A 205 3.37 -2.95 3.63
C LYS A 205 1.85 -3.16 3.59
N THR A 206 1.34 -4.10 2.78
CA THR A 206 -0.10 -4.36 2.66
C THR A 206 -0.77 -4.68 4.00
N CYS A 207 -0.11 -5.44 4.87
CA CYS A 207 -0.69 -5.85 6.15
C CYS A 207 -0.94 -4.69 7.12
N ASP A 208 -0.03 -3.72 7.16
CA ASP A 208 -0.15 -2.48 7.94
C ASP A 208 -1.34 -1.63 7.41
N ILE A 209 -1.49 -1.57 6.08
CA ILE A 209 -2.51 -0.76 5.40
C ILE A 209 -3.91 -1.40 5.47
N LYS A 210 -4.01 -2.73 5.33
CA LYS A 210 -5.28 -3.43 5.00
C LYS A 210 -5.91 -4.16 6.18
N ASP A 211 -5.20 -4.34 7.30
CA ASP A 211 -5.78 -4.95 8.50
C ASP A 211 -7.02 -4.15 8.95
N PRO A 212 -8.23 -4.75 8.96
CA PRO A 212 -9.45 -4.06 9.34
C PRO A 212 -9.43 -3.54 10.79
N SER A 213 -8.59 -4.11 11.65
CA SER A 213 -8.41 -3.67 13.03
C SER A 213 -7.25 -2.69 13.22
N GLN A 214 -6.46 -2.41 12.17
CA GLN A 214 -5.26 -1.57 12.24
C GLN A 214 -4.33 -1.96 13.42
N ASN A 215 -4.17 -3.27 13.61
CA ASN A 215 -3.44 -3.88 14.73
C ASN A 215 -2.01 -4.28 14.34
N ILE A 216 -1.76 -4.55 13.08
CA ILE A 216 -0.44 -4.88 12.55
C ILE A 216 0.35 -3.60 12.28
N VAL A 217 1.54 -3.48 12.88
CA VAL A 217 2.50 -2.40 12.64
C VAL A 217 3.74 -2.98 11.99
N TRP A 218 4.04 -2.57 10.76
CA TRP A 218 5.28 -2.93 10.09
C TRP A 218 6.42 -2.06 10.60
N THR A 219 7.49 -2.69 11.07
CA THR A 219 8.75 -2.04 11.41
C THR A 219 9.87 -2.60 10.53
N THR A 220 10.96 -1.85 10.40
CA THR A 220 12.12 -2.31 9.63
C THR A 220 12.81 -3.46 10.38
N PRO A 221 13.07 -4.61 9.72
CA PRO A 221 13.91 -5.68 10.29
C PRO A 221 15.38 -5.27 10.34
N GLU A 222 16.24 -6.19 10.77
CA GLU A 222 17.69 -6.01 10.64
C GLU A 222 18.11 -5.76 9.19
N GLY A 223 19.15 -4.93 9.01
CA GLY A 223 19.65 -4.53 7.70
C GLY A 223 20.13 -5.74 6.88
N GLY A 224 19.78 -5.76 5.60
CA GLY A 224 20.10 -6.88 4.69
C GLY A 224 19.03 -7.96 4.62
N GLY A 225 18.07 -7.97 5.55
CA GLY A 225 16.87 -8.82 5.44
C GLY A 225 15.85 -8.26 4.45
N GLY A 226 15.06 -9.15 3.85
CA GLY A 226 14.02 -8.82 2.89
C GLY A 226 14.25 -9.39 1.49
N PRO A 227 13.48 -8.93 0.51
CA PRO A 227 13.57 -9.42 -0.85
C PRO A 227 14.89 -9.05 -1.54
N ASN A 228 15.40 -9.96 -2.37
CA ASN A 228 16.57 -9.72 -3.22
C ASN A 228 16.14 -9.72 -4.69
N TYR A 229 15.81 -8.53 -5.19
CA TYR A 229 15.33 -8.31 -6.55
C TYR A 229 16.43 -7.71 -7.44
N PRO A 230 17.12 -8.51 -8.26
CA PRO A 230 18.23 -8.00 -9.07
C PRO A 230 17.76 -7.07 -10.20
N ASN A 231 16.53 -7.24 -10.71
CA ASN A 231 16.02 -6.52 -11.89
C ASN A 231 14.48 -6.34 -11.89
N MET A 232 13.83 -6.16 -10.72
CA MET A 232 12.41 -5.79 -10.67
C MET A 232 12.21 -4.28 -10.64
#